data_AF-A0A8J7KH56-F1
#
_entry.id   AF-A0A8J7KH56-F1
#
_cell.length_a   1.000
_cell.length_b   1.000
_cell.length_c   1.000
_cell.angle_alpha   90.00
_cell.angle_beta   90.00
_cell.angle_gamma   90.00
#
_symmetry.space_group_name_H-M   'P 1'
#
loop_
_entity.id
_entity.type
_entity.pdbx_description
1 polymer ?
#
loop_
_entity_poly.entity_id
_entity_poly.type
_entity_poly.pdbx_seq_one_letter_code
_entity_poly.pdbx_strand_id
1 'polypeptide(L)'
;MTGDPRAKYFRRLRRLRRSARRWSVLGAMLGAATAVLLPYGGIGLPDVFWAAAAGGSIALALWRWSDLRALSAQEPPAALPGGDPLSKVVAMLSRHPTGKAAIDQLRRQRSKAQLRGTIAATAAGRLDRASATMTGLAGRLRGPVESIAAEAASAEALLWDVAGRTAGVDKARQFAPADTHGSLDAARDSLIAQLDEGVTAYERLVAAAAEYVAEDSRTGPHSPTTNLRLNEAVDLLRGHSLGLAEARDLGRV
;
A
#
# COMPACT_ATOMS: atom_id res chain seq x y z
N MET A 1 -16.87 -19.36 10.33
CA MET A 1 -16.86 -18.42 9.18
C MET A 1 -18.16 -17.62 9.13
N THR A 2 -18.29 -16.55 9.90
CA THR A 2 -19.46 -15.66 9.87
C THR A 2 -19.08 -14.33 9.23
N GLY A 3 -18.99 -14.32 7.89
CA GLY A 3 -18.71 -13.09 7.14
C GLY A 3 -19.89 -12.11 7.23
N ASP A 4 -19.58 -10.85 7.54
CA ASP A 4 -20.52 -9.74 7.71
C ASP A 4 -21.62 -9.71 6.61
N PRO A 5 -22.92 -9.81 6.97
CA PRO A 5 -24.02 -9.84 6.02
C PRO A 5 -24.09 -8.55 5.18
N ARG A 6 -23.67 -7.39 5.72
CA ARG A 6 -23.68 -6.11 5.02
C ARG A 6 -22.59 -6.05 3.96
N ALA A 7 -21.40 -6.56 4.25
CA ALA A 7 -20.33 -6.70 3.27
C ALA A 7 -20.72 -7.66 2.12
N LYS A 8 -21.45 -8.75 2.43
CA LYS A 8 -21.99 -9.66 1.41
C LYS A 8 -23.02 -8.95 0.52
N TYR A 9 -23.93 -8.17 1.11
CA TYR A 9 -24.92 -7.37 0.38
C TYR A 9 -24.25 -6.40 -0.60
N PHE A 10 -23.31 -5.56 -0.15
CA PHE A 10 -22.62 -4.61 -1.02
C PHE A 10 -21.71 -5.27 -2.06
N ARG A 11 -21.07 -6.40 -1.74
CA ARG A 11 -20.32 -7.18 -2.74
C ARG A 11 -21.23 -7.75 -3.81
N ARG A 12 -22.41 -8.26 -3.43
CA ARG A 12 -23.42 -8.77 -4.35
C ARG A 12 -23.96 -7.65 -5.25
N LEU A 13 -24.24 -6.48 -4.68
CA LEU A 13 -24.67 -5.29 -5.41
C LEU A 13 -23.61 -4.81 -6.43
N ARG A 14 -22.33 -4.75 -6.03
CA ARG A 14 -21.22 -4.39 -6.94
C ARG A 14 -21.03 -5.42 -8.06
N ARG A 15 -21.15 -6.71 -7.76
CA ARG A 15 -21.07 -7.78 -8.77
C ARG A 15 -22.21 -7.68 -9.78
N LEU A 16 -23.44 -7.49 -9.32
CA LEU A 16 -24.62 -7.34 -10.17
C LEU A 16 -24.56 -6.08 -11.04
N ARG A 17 -24.06 -4.96 -10.51
CA ARG A 17 -23.86 -3.73 -11.29
C ARG A 17 -22.80 -3.90 -12.38
N ARG A 18 -21.72 -4.64 -12.10
CA ARG A 18 -20.67 -4.94 -13.08
C ARG A 18 -21.15 -5.92 -14.16
N SER A 19 -21.92 -6.95 -13.79
CA SER A 19 -22.51 -7.86 -14.77
C SER A 19 -23.53 -7.14 -15.64
N ALA A 20 -24.43 -6.33 -15.06
CA ALA A 20 -25.41 -5.56 -15.81
C ALA A 20 -24.75 -4.62 -16.84
N ARG A 21 -23.66 -3.93 -16.47
CA ARG A 21 -22.88 -3.09 -17.40
C ARG A 21 -22.20 -3.90 -18.52
N ARG A 22 -21.66 -5.09 -18.23
CA ARG A 22 -21.01 -5.93 -19.24
C ARG A 22 -22.03 -6.43 -20.27
N TRP A 23 -23.19 -6.88 -19.81
CA TRP A 23 -24.26 -7.36 -20.68
C TRP A 23 -24.93 -6.24 -21.48
N SER A 24 -25.06 -5.02 -20.93
CA SER A 24 -25.54 -3.88 -21.71
C SER A 24 -24.56 -3.45 -22.82
N VAL A 25 -23.25 -3.53 -22.57
CA VAL A 25 -22.23 -3.23 -23.60
C VAL A 25 -22.21 -4.29 -24.68
N LEU A 26 -22.28 -5.58 -24.31
CA LEU A 26 -22.37 -6.67 -25.28
C LEU A 26 -23.66 -6.57 -26.13
N GLY A 27 -24.81 -6.29 -25.52
CA GLY A 27 -26.07 -6.08 -26.23
C GLY A 27 -26.04 -4.88 -27.17
N ALA A 28 -25.45 -3.75 -26.75
CA ALA A 28 -25.29 -2.57 -27.60
C ALA A 28 -24.34 -2.84 -28.78
N MET A 29 -23.24 -3.57 -28.55
CA MET A 29 -22.27 -3.92 -29.59
C MET A 29 -22.87 -4.90 -30.61
N LEU A 30 -23.58 -5.93 -30.15
CA LEU A 30 -24.28 -6.88 -31.02
C LEU A 30 -25.43 -6.23 -31.79
N GLY A 31 -26.20 -5.36 -31.13
CA GLY A 31 -27.28 -4.59 -31.78
C GLY A 31 -26.77 -3.61 -32.83
N ALA A 32 -25.62 -2.97 -32.60
CA ALA A 32 -24.97 -2.12 -33.59
C ALA A 32 -24.44 -2.95 -34.78
N ALA A 33 -23.90 -4.14 -34.53
CA ALA A 33 -23.43 -5.04 -35.60
C ALA A 33 -24.58 -5.52 -36.50
N THR A 34 -25.73 -5.88 -35.94
CA THR A 34 -26.92 -6.24 -36.74
C THR A 34 -27.46 -5.04 -37.52
N ALA A 35 -27.48 -3.83 -36.94
CA ALA A 35 -27.93 -2.62 -37.66
C ALA A 35 -27.05 -2.27 -38.88
N VAL A 36 -25.77 -2.62 -38.84
CA VAL A 36 -24.82 -2.36 -39.95
C VAL A 36 -24.82 -3.48 -40.99
N LEU A 37 -25.08 -4.74 -40.62
CA LEU A 37 -25.10 -5.86 -41.56
C LEU A 37 -26.43 -6.05 -42.30
N LEU A 38 -27.55 -5.54 -41.77
CA LEU A 38 -28.87 -5.74 -42.38
C LEU A 38 -29.19 -4.96 -43.68
N PRO A 39 -28.44 -3.98 -44.21
CA PRO A 39 -29.00 -3.18 -45.29
C PRO A 39 -28.88 -3.77 -46.69
N TYR A 40 -28.19 -4.90 -46.96
CA TYR A 40 -28.01 -5.36 -48.35
C TYR A 40 -27.82 -6.88 -48.55
N GLY A 41 -28.84 -7.67 -48.23
CA GLY A 41 -28.93 -9.07 -48.66
C GLY A 41 -30.15 -9.73 -48.05
N GLY A 42 -30.98 -10.39 -48.85
CA GLY A 42 -32.24 -11.01 -48.38
C GLY A 42 -32.07 -11.89 -47.13
N ILE A 43 -33.11 -11.89 -46.29
CA ILE A 43 -33.12 -12.51 -44.95
C ILE A 43 -32.74 -14.00 -45.05
N GLY A 44 -31.52 -14.33 -44.64
CA GLY A 44 -31.04 -15.71 -44.55
C GLY A 44 -31.23 -16.31 -43.15
N LEU A 45 -31.19 -17.63 -43.04
CA LEU A 45 -31.06 -18.36 -41.76
C LEU A 45 -29.98 -17.79 -40.80
N PRO A 46 -28.83 -17.27 -41.28
CA PRO A 46 -27.84 -16.63 -40.42
C PRO A 46 -28.34 -15.36 -39.71
N ASP A 47 -29.19 -14.56 -40.35
CA ASP A 47 -29.70 -13.31 -39.74
C ASP A 47 -30.69 -13.58 -38.61
N VAL A 48 -31.50 -14.64 -38.74
CA VAL A 48 -32.40 -15.10 -37.67
C VAL A 48 -31.59 -15.51 -36.43
N PHE A 49 -30.44 -16.15 -36.63
CA PHE A 49 -29.55 -16.53 -35.54
C PHE A 49 -28.95 -15.30 -34.83
N TRP A 50 -28.48 -14.31 -35.58
CA TRP A 50 -27.94 -13.07 -35.00
C TRP A 50 -29.00 -12.20 -34.32
N ALA A 51 -30.20 -12.10 -34.89
CA ALA A 51 -31.32 -11.39 -34.29
C ALA A 51 -31.80 -12.08 -33.00
N ALA A 52 -31.85 -13.42 -32.98
CA ALA A 52 -32.16 -14.18 -31.77
C ALA A 52 -31.08 -14.00 -30.68
N ALA A 53 -29.80 -13.99 -31.07
CA ALA A 53 -28.69 -13.75 -30.15
C ALA A 53 -28.70 -12.32 -29.57
N ALA A 54 -29.00 -11.31 -30.39
CA ALA A 54 -29.13 -9.91 -29.96
C ALA A 54 -30.35 -9.71 -29.05
N GLY A 55 -31.51 -10.26 -29.44
CA GLY A 55 -32.74 -10.23 -28.63
C GLY A 55 -32.58 -10.92 -27.29
N GLY A 56 -31.94 -12.10 -27.26
CA GLY A 56 -31.63 -12.83 -26.03
C GLY A 56 -30.68 -12.06 -25.09
N SER A 57 -29.71 -11.35 -25.66
CA SER A 57 -28.78 -10.52 -24.90
C SER A 57 -29.45 -9.29 -24.26
N ILE A 58 -30.39 -8.65 -24.97
CA ILE A 58 -31.16 -7.51 -24.46
C ILE A 58 -32.14 -7.96 -23.35
N ALA A 59 -32.81 -9.10 -23.53
CA ALA A 59 -33.70 -9.67 -22.51
C ALA A 59 -32.94 -10.00 -21.22
N LEU A 60 -31.75 -10.61 -21.32
CA LEU A 60 -30.88 -10.89 -20.18
C LEU A 60 -30.39 -9.61 -19.49
N ALA A 61 -30.11 -8.54 -20.24
CA ALA A 61 -29.70 -7.26 -19.68
C ALA A 61 -30.84 -6.61 -18.87
N LEU A 62 -32.07 -6.63 -19.39
CA LEU A 62 -33.26 -6.12 -18.70
C LEU A 62 -33.58 -6.94 -17.44
N TRP A 63 -33.48 -8.27 -17.50
CA TRP A 63 -33.67 -9.13 -16.33
C TRP A 63 -32.58 -8.91 -15.27
N ARG A 64 -31.32 -8.72 -15.66
CA ARG A 64 -30.26 -8.38 -14.70
C ARG A 64 -30.44 -7.00 -14.08
N TRP A 65 -31.11 -6.08 -14.77
CA TRP A 65 -31.49 -4.77 -14.22
C TRP A 65 -32.66 -4.85 -13.25
N SER A 66 -33.66 -5.71 -13.51
CA SER A 66 -34.76 -5.94 -12.57
C SER A 66 -34.26 -6.61 -11.28
N ASP A 67 -33.37 -7.60 -11.38
CA ASP A 67 -32.72 -8.23 -10.22
C ASP A 67 -31.93 -7.22 -9.38
N LEU A 68 -31.25 -6.28 -10.02
CA LEU A 68 -30.53 -5.21 -9.35
C LEU A 68 -31.49 -4.24 -8.65
N ARG A 69 -32.60 -3.86 -9.31
CA ARG A 69 -33.64 -3.01 -8.70
C ARG A 69 -34.29 -3.70 -7.50
N ALA A 70 -34.62 -4.97 -7.61
CA ALA A 70 -35.22 -5.77 -6.53
C ALA A 70 -34.28 -5.87 -5.32
N LEU A 71 -32.97 -6.09 -5.54
CA LEU A 71 -31.99 -6.11 -4.46
C LEU A 71 -31.68 -4.72 -3.88
N SER A 72 -31.76 -3.66 -4.68
CA SER A 72 -31.59 -2.27 -4.18
C SER A 72 -32.82 -1.75 -3.42
N ALA A 73 -34.01 -2.31 -3.68
CA ALA A 73 -35.23 -2.00 -2.96
C ALA A 73 -35.30 -2.69 -1.59
N GLN A 74 -34.45 -3.69 -1.33
CA GLN A 74 -34.30 -4.28 0.00
C GLN A 74 -33.46 -3.35 0.87
N GLU A 75 -33.97 -3.05 2.05
CA GLU A 75 -33.29 -2.20 3.03
C GLU A 75 -31.93 -2.80 3.43
N PRO A 76 -30.82 -2.02 3.45
CA PRO A 76 -29.51 -2.55 3.75
C PRO A 76 -29.47 -3.14 5.17
N PRO A 77 -28.95 -4.38 5.37
CA PRO A 77 -28.88 -4.98 6.70
C PRO A 77 -28.07 -4.09 7.65
N ALA A 78 -28.57 -3.96 8.90
CA ALA A 78 -27.99 -3.10 9.93
C ALA A 78 -26.49 -3.38 10.12
N ALA A 79 -25.70 -2.32 10.23
CA ALA A 79 -24.26 -2.44 10.42
C ALA A 79 -23.97 -3.01 11.81
N LEU A 80 -23.22 -4.12 11.87
CA LEU A 80 -22.55 -4.53 13.11
C LEU A 80 -21.51 -3.45 13.47
N PRO A 81 -21.33 -3.09 14.76
CA PRO A 81 -20.38 -2.05 15.17
C PRO A 81 -18.98 -2.33 14.60
N GLY A 82 -18.46 -1.34 13.89
CA GLY A 82 -17.43 -1.48 12.87
C GLY A 82 -16.03 -1.77 13.42
N GLY A 83 -15.53 -2.97 13.16
CA GLY A 83 -14.09 -3.19 13.00
C GLY A 83 -13.77 -3.15 11.50
N ASP A 84 -12.86 -2.25 11.10
CA ASP A 84 -12.42 -2.06 9.71
C ASP A 84 -12.19 -3.43 9.00
N PRO A 85 -12.88 -3.74 7.88
CA PRO A 85 -12.71 -5.03 7.20
C PRO A 85 -11.27 -5.25 6.72
N LEU A 86 -10.49 -4.18 6.49
CA LEU A 86 -9.07 -4.28 6.19
C LEU A 86 -8.27 -4.72 7.41
N SER A 87 -8.59 -4.22 8.61
CA SER A 87 -7.90 -4.64 9.83
C SER A 87 -8.17 -6.10 10.16
N LYS A 88 -9.36 -6.63 9.86
CA LYS A 88 -9.66 -8.08 10.01
C LYS A 88 -8.91 -8.94 9.00
N VAL A 89 -8.78 -8.49 7.75
CA VAL A 89 -8.02 -9.22 6.72
C VAL A 89 -6.52 -9.16 7.00
N VAL A 90 -6.01 -8.01 7.42
CA VAL A 90 -4.63 -7.81 7.89
C VAL A 90 -4.37 -8.65 9.14
N ALA A 91 -5.27 -8.68 10.11
CA ALA A 91 -5.15 -9.51 11.32
C ALA A 91 -5.26 -11.02 11.05
N MET A 92 -5.97 -11.41 10.00
CA MET A 92 -6.10 -12.80 9.56
C MET A 92 -4.86 -13.25 8.75
N LEU A 93 -4.32 -12.37 7.91
CA LEU A 93 -3.09 -12.61 7.15
C LEU A 93 -1.84 -12.51 8.04
N SER A 94 -1.83 -11.65 9.07
CA SER A 94 -0.73 -11.54 10.03
C SER A 94 -0.59 -12.77 10.93
N ARG A 95 -1.59 -13.66 10.95
CA ARG A 95 -1.51 -14.97 11.63
C ARG A 95 -0.70 -16.00 10.83
N HIS A 96 -0.41 -15.72 9.56
CA HIS A 96 0.41 -16.56 8.70
C HIS A 96 1.74 -15.86 8.39
N PRO A 97 2.91 -16.51 8.56
CA PRO A 97 4.22 -15.88 8.32
C PRO A 97 4.38 -15.38 6.87
N THR A 98 3.81 -16.09 5.90
CA THR A 98 3.74 -15.68 4.49
C THR A 98 2.81 -14.48 4.25
N GLY A 99 1.78 -14.28 5.08
CA GLY A 99 0.87 -13.15 4.98
C GLY A 99 1.48 -11.84 5.47
N LYS A 100 2.34 -11.89 6.50
CA LYS A 100 3.11 -10.72 6.97
C LYS A 100 4.03 -10.17 5.87
N ALA A 101 4.82 -11.04 5.24
CA ALA A 101 5.72 -10.66 4.16
C ALA A 101 4.97 -10.01 2.97
N ALA A 102 3.81 -10.56 2.59
CA ALA A 102 2.97 -9.99 1.53
C ALA A 102 2.37 -8.62 1.91
N ILE A 103 1.99 -8.42 3.17
CA ILE A 103 1.50 -7.14 3.68
C ILE A 103 2.61 -6.11 3.70
N ASP A 104 3.80 -6.48 4.15
CA ASP A 104 4.96 -5.57 4.20
C ASP A 104 5.38 -5.17 2.79
N GLN A 105 5.35 -6.10 1.84
CA GLN A 105 5.63 -5.80 0.43
C GLN A 105 4.57 -4.88 -0.19
N LEU A 106 3.29 -5.10 0.11
CA LEU A 106 2.20 -4.23 -0.34
C LEU A 106 2.28 -2.84 0.28
N ARG A 107 2.61 -2.75 1.58
CA ARG A 107 2.83 -1.50 2.30
C ARG A 107 4.00 -0.74 1.67
N ARG A 108 5.14 -1.40 1.43
CA ARG A 108 6.31 -0.82 0.74
C ARG A 108 5.95 -0.31 -0.65
N GLN A 109 5.21 -1.08 -1.46
CA GLN A 109 4.79 -0.64 -2.80
C GLN A 109 3.82 0.55 -2.75
N ARG A 110 2.88 0.54 -1.81
CA ARG A 110 1.94 1.65 -1.62
C ARG A 110 2.65 2.90 -1.14
N SER A 111 3.57 2.79 -0.19
CA SER A 111 4.40 3.91 0.28
C SER A 111 5.19 4.51 -0.86
N LYS A 112 5.88 3.68 -1.67
CA LYS A 112 6.59 4.15 -2.88
C LYS A 112 5.66 4.90 -3.84
N ALA A 113 4.47 4.36 -4.11
CA ALA A 113 3.51 5.01 -4.99
C ALA A 113 2.98 6.33 -4.41
N GLN A 114 2.78 6.40 -3.09
CA GLN A 114 2.27 7.60 -2.41
C GLN A 114 3.30 8.73 -2.32
N LEU A 115 4.60 8.40 -2.38
CA LEU A 115 5.71 9.34 -2.30
C LEU A 115 6.13 9.88 -3.67
N ARG A 116 5.64 9.30 -4.78
CA ARG A 116 5.96 9.81 -6.11
C ARG A 116 5.43 11.25 -6.27
N GLY A 117 6.35 12.15 -6.61
CA GLY A 117 6.05 13.57 -6.81
C GLY A 117 5.99 14.40 -5.53
N THR A 118 6.35 13.85 -4.37
CA THR A 118 6.48 14.61 -3.11
C THR A 118 7.94 14.91 -2.80
N ILE A 119 8.18 15.91 -1.94
CA ILE A 119 9.54 16.31 -1.52
C ILE A 119 10.25 15.18 -0.75
N ALA A 120 9.49 14.30 -0.07
CA ALA A 120 10.02 13.14 0.64
C ALA A 120 10.52 12.00 -0.27
N ALA A 121 10.28 12.06 -1.59
CA ALA A 121 10.67 11.01 -2.53
C ALA A 121 12.17 10.72 -2.52
N THR A 122 12.99 11.78 -2.43
CA THR A 122 14.47 11.67 -2.47
C THR A 122 14.99 10.92 -1.24
N ALA A 123 14.56 11.34 -0.04
CA ALA A 123 14.94 10.69 1.21
C ALA A 123 14.45 9.24 1.28
N ALA A 124 13.22 8.97 0.80
CA ALA A 124 12.68 7.62 0.74
C ALA A 124 13.45 6.71 -0.26
N GLY A 125 13.94 7.26 -1.36
CA GLY A 125 14.78 6.53 -2.32
C GLY A 125 16.18 6.20 -1.78
N ARG A 126 16.73 7.05 -0.91
CA ARG A 126 17.95 6.77 -0.14
C ARG A 126 17.71 5.65 0.88
N LEU A 127 16.65 5.76 1.67
CA LEU A 127 16.24 4.72 2.63
C LEU A 127 16.06 3.35 1.96
N ASP A 128 15.36 3.28 0.83
CA ASP A 128 15.12 2.02 0.11
C ASP A 128 16.43 1.34 -0.33
N ARG A 129 17.41 2.11 -0.80
CA ARG A 129 18.74 1.60 -1.16
C ARG A 129 19.49 1.10 0.08
N ALA A 130 19.53 1.89 1.14
CA ALA A 130 20.18 1.50 2.40
C ALA A 130 19.56 0.23 3.00
N SER A 131 18.23 0.12 3.02
CA SER A 131 17.51 -1.06 3.51
C SER A 131 17.79 -2.31 2.69
N ALA A 132 17.87 -2.18 1.37
CA ALA A 132 18.23 -3.30 0.50
C ALA A 132 19.66 -3.80 0.81
N THR A 133 20.60 -2.89 1.03
CA THR A 133 21.96 -3.23 1.45
C THR A 133 21.97 -3.91 2.82
N MET A 134 21.28 -3.35 3.83
CA MET A 134 21.19 -3.96 5.16
C MET A 134 20.60 -5.37 5.12
N THR A 135 19.55 -5.59 4.31
CA THR A 135 18.95 -6.94 4.14
C THR A 135 19.97 -7.93 3.56
N GLY A 136 20.82 -7.49 2.64
CA GLY A 136 21.91 -8.31 2.10
C GLY A 136 23.06 -8.58 3.09
N LEU A 137 23.23 -7.72 4.10
CA LEU A 137 24.22 -7.89 5.17
C LEU A 137 23.67 -8.69 6.36
N ALA A 138 22.35 -8.65 6.62
CA ALA A 138 21.72 -9.24 7.80
C ALA A 138 22.05 -10.72 8.01
N GLY A 139 22.09 -11.52 6.94
CA GLY A 139 22.46 -12.95 7.04
C GLY A 139 23.93 -13.22 7.38
N ARG A 140 24.79 -12.18 7.33
CA ARG A 140 26.22 -12.23 7.64
C ARG A 140 26.54 -11.63 9.00
N LEU A 141 25.66 -10.82 9.58
CA LEU A 141 25.78 -10.35 10.96
C LEU A 141 25.50 -11.54 11.90
N ARG A 142 26.55 -12.10 12.51
CA ARG A 142 26.44 -13.26 13.41
C ARG A 142 26.90 -12.92 14.83
N GLY A 143 26.39 -13.68 15.80
CA GLY A 143 26.81 -13.58 17.20
C GLY A 143 26.24 -12.32 17.88
N PRO A 144 27.03 -11.55 18.63
CA PRO A 144 26.53 -10.47 19.48
C PRO A 144 25.88 -9.29 18.71
N VAL A 145 26.09 -9.21 17.39
CA VAL A 145 25.54 -8.17 16.51
C VAL A 145 24.28 -8.60 15.74
N GLU A 146 23.74 -9.79 16.00
CA GLU A 146 22.50 -10.26 15.35
C GLU A 146 21.28 -9.39 15.69
N SER A 147 21.24 -8.85 16.92
CA SER A 147 20.18 -7.93 17.38
C SER A 147 20.12 -6.63 16.56
N ILE A 148 21.23 -6.23 15.93
CA ILE A 148 21.33 -5.00 15.13
C ILE A 148 20.45 -5.09 13.89
N ALA A 149 20.30 -6.27 13.29
CA ALA A 149 19.42 -6.44 12.13
C ALA A 149 17.94 -6.19 12.51
N ALA A 150 17.52 -6.66 13.68
CA ALA A 150 16.17 -6.44 14.18
C ALA A 150 15.93 -4.96 14.53
N GLU A 151 16.93 -4.31 15.15
CA GLU A 151 16.87 -2.89 15.48
C GLU A 151 16.83 -2.00 14.23
N ALA A 152 17.68 -2.30 13.23
CA ALA A 152 17.66 -1.64 11.93
C ALA A 152 16.30 -1.79 11.23
N ALA A 153 15.66 -2.97 11.29
CA ALA A 153 14.33 -3.17 10.72
C ALA A 153 13.25 -2.33 11.44
N SER A 154 13.36 -2.18 12.76
CA SER A 154 12.44 -1.35 13.54
C SER A 154 12.59 0.14 13.19
N ALA A 155 13.83 0.63 13.06
CA ALA A 155 14.14 2.00 12.67
C ALA A 155 13.70 2.29 11.22
N GLU A 156 13.93 1.36 10.29
CA GLU A 156 13.42 1.44 8.92
C GLU A 156 11.89 1.66 8.92
N ALA A 157 11.15 0.88 9.71
CA ALA A 157 9.69 0.98 9.76
C ALA A 157 9.22 2.36 10.28
N LEU A 158 9.94 2.95 11.23
CA LEU A 158 9.67 4.30 11.74
C LEU A 158 9.97 5.37 10.68
N LEU A 159 11.08 5.27 9.96
CA LEU A 159 11.42 6.23 8.90
C LEU A 159 10.41 6.20 7.75
N TRP A 160 9.91 5.02 7.37
CA TRP A 160 8.83 4.90 6.39
C TRP A 160 7.50 5.48 6.90
N ASP A 161 7.23 5.41 8.20
CA ASP A 161 6.06 6.05 8.80
C ASP A 161 6.17 7.59 8.70
N VAL A 162 7.32 8.15 9.08
CA VAL A 162 7.61 9.60 8.95
C VAL A 162 7.45 10.06 7.50
N ALA A 163 8.06 9.36 6.54
CA ALA A 163 7.91 9.67 5.11
C ALA A 163 6.43 9.65 4.68
N GLY A 164 5.66 8.67 5.16
CA GLY A 164 4.22 8.59 4.92
C GLY A 164 3.44 9.80 5.47
N ARG A 165 3.76 10.24 6.69
CA ARG A 165 3.17 11.45 7.30
C ARG A 165 3.53 12.70 6.51
N THR A 166 4.79 12.87 6.12
CA THR A 166 5.25 14.01 5.31
C THR A 166 4.49 14.09 3.99
N ALA A 167 4.31 12.96 3.30
CA ALA A 167 3.50 12.91 2.08
C ALA A 167 2.01 13.19 2.33
N GLY A 168 1.50 12.83 3.51
CA GLY A 168 0.15 13.17 3.96
C GLY A 168 -0.03 14.67 4.15
N VAL A 169 0.90 15.34 4.84
CA VAL A 169 0.90 16.80 5.06
C VAL A 169 1.02 17.55 3.74
N ASP A 170 1.93 17.12 2.86
CA ASP A 170 2.13 17.73 1.54
C ASP A 170 0.86 17.66 0.68
N LYS A 171 0.14 16.53 0.71
CA LYS A 171 -1.15 16.38 0.04
C LYS A 171 -2.26 17.19 0.72
N ALA A 172 -2.30 17.22 2.05
CA ALA A 172 -3.30 17.99 2.79
C ALA A 172 -3.19 19.49 2.47
N ARG A 173 -1.96 20.00 2.35
CA ARG A 173 -1.68 21.38 1.94
C ARG A 173 -2.32 21.76 0.60
N GLN A 174 -2.35 20.83 -0.37
CA GLN A 174 -2.97 21.07 -1.69
C GLN A 174 -4.48 21.36 -1.60
N PHE A 175 -5.15 20.94 -0.52
CA PHE A 175 -6.58 21.12 -0.30
C PHE A 175 -6.89 22.08 0.86
N ALA A 176 -5.86 22.58 1.56
CA ALA A 176 -6.02 23.41 2.74
C ALA A 176 -6.35 24.87 2.36
N PRO A 177 -7.13 25.60 3.18
CA PRO A 177 -7.28 27.06 3.06
C PRO A 177 -5.93 27.77 3.16
N ALA A 178 -5.76 28.92 2.47
CA ALA A 178 -4.50 29.65 2.43
C ALA A 178 -3.98 30.04 3.84
N ASP A 179 -4.88 30.34 4.76
CA ASP A 179 -4.56 30.76 6.13
C ASP A 179 -3.84 29.67 6.95
N THR A 180 -3.97 28.39 6.57
CA THR A 180 -3.29 27.26 7.23
C THR A 180 -2.06 26.77 6.47
N HIS A 181 -1.71 27.38 5.33
CA HIS A 181 -0.53 26.95 4.56
C HIS A 181 0.76 27.17 5.32
N GLY A 182 0.90 28.29 6.05
CA GLY A 182 2.12 28.59 6.81
C GLY A 182 2.43 27.57 7.91
N SER A 183 1.41 27.13 8.66
CA SER A 183 1.61 26.12 9.71
C SER A 183 1.87 24.72 9.12
N LEU A 184 1.22 24.37 8.00
CA LEU A 184 1.47 23.12 7.29
C LEU A 184 2.85 23.08 6.63
N ASP A 185 3.34 24.21 6.10
CA ASP A 185 4.68 24.35 5.54
C ASP A 185 5.74 24.16 6.63
N ALA A 186 5.60 24.83 7.77
CA ALA A 186 6.52 24.66 8.90
C ALA A 186 6.54 23.21 9.43
N ALA A 187 5.38 22.58 9.55
CA ALA A 187 5.29 21.18 9.96
C ALA A 187 5.91 20.23 8.92
N ARG A 188 5.67 20.48 7.62
CA ARG A 188 6.27 19.70 6.53
C ARG A 188 7.78 19.80 6.57
N ASP A 189 8.32 21.01 6.71
CA ASP A 189 9.77 21.26 6.65
C ASP A 189 10.47 20.63 7.86
N SER A 190 9.88 20.70 9.05
CA SER A 190 10.36 19.98 10.25
C SER A 190 10.36 18.46 10.05
N LEU A 191 9.30 17.89 9.47
CA LEU A 191 9.23 16.45 9.17
C LEU A 191 10.26 16.01 8.12
N ILE A 192 10.55 16.87 7.14
CA ILE A 192 11.59 16.59 6.12
C ILE A 192 12.97 16.58 6.77
N ALA A 193 13.29 17.56 7.63
CA ALA A 193 14.56 17.62 8.33
C ALA A 193 14.78 16.38 9.20
N GLN A 194 13.76 16.00 9.98
CA GLN A 194 13.78 14.79 10.81
C GLN A 194 13.97 13.51 9.97
N LEU A 195 13.29 13.42 8.82
CA LEU A 195 13.45 12.28 7.92
C LEU A 195 14.87 12.21 7.35
N ASP A 196 15.43 13.33 6.91
CA ASP A 196 16.76 13.36 6.30
C ASP A 196 17.88 13.02 7.31
N GLU A 197 17.76 13.53 8.53
CA GLU A 197 18.67 13.19 9.63
C GLU A 197 18.58 11.70 9.99
N GLY A 198 17.37 11.17 10.14
CA GLY A 198 17.16 9.75 10.44
C GLY A 198 17.64 8.82 9.33
N VAL A 199 17.43 9.17 8.06
CA VAL A 199 17.96 8.42 6.90
C VAL A 199 19.48 8.45 6.89
N THR A 200 20.09 9.59 7.22
CA THR A 200 21.55 9.73 7.29
C THR A 200 22.14 8.88 8.43
N ALA A 201 21.49 8.83 9.60
CA ALA A 201 21.87 7.94 10.69
C ALA A 201 21.75 6.46 10.30
N TYR A 202 20.67 6.10 9.60
CA TYR A 202 20.49 4.75 9.08
C TYR A 202 21.57 4.36 8.07
N GLU A 203 21.92 5.24 7.14
CA GLU A 203 23.01 5.01 6.17
C GLU A 203 24.36 4.79 6.88
N ARG A 204 24.66 5.54 7.94
CA ARG A 204 25.87 5.32 8.77
C ARG A 204 25.86 3.95 9.44
N LEU A 205 24.71 3.51 9.95
CA LEU A 205 24.57 2.15 10.49
C LEU A 205 24.85 1.09 9.42
N VAL A 206 24.31 1.26 8.22
CA VAL A 206 24.57 0.33 7.09
C VAL A 206 26.05 0.31 6.73
N ALA A 207 26.71 1.47 6.70
CA ALA A 207 28.14 1.55 6.43
C ALA A 207 28.97 0.83 7.51
N ALA A 208 28.67 1.05 8.80
CA ALA A 208 29.33 0.37 9.90
C ALA A 208 29.10 -1.15 9.88
N ALA A 209 27.89 -1.60 9.52
CA ALA A 209 27.59 -3.01 9.36
C ALA A 209 28.37 -3.64 8.19
N ALA A 210 28.55 -2.90 7.09
CA ALA A 210 29.37 -3.34 5.97
C ALA A 210 30.85 -3.45 6.34
N GLU A 211 31.40 -2.48 7.09
CA GLU A 211 32.76 -2.52 7.63
C GLU A 211 32.96 -3.74 8.54
N TYR A 212 31.98 -4.02 9.42
CA TYR A 212 32.00 -5.20 10.28
C TYR A 212 32.05 -6.50 9.47
N VAL A 213 31.17 -6.66 8.48
CA VAL A 213 31.14 -7.87 7.63
C VAL A 213 32.43 -8.01 6.80
N ALA A 214 33.02 -6.90 6.35
CA ALA A 214 34.29 -6.91 5.62
C ALA A 214 35.47 -7.34 6.52
N GLU A 215 35.49 -6.94 7.79
CA GLU A 215 36.48 -7.40 8.78
C GLU A 215 36.25 -8.86 9.18
N ASP A 216 35.00 -9.30 9.39
CA ASP A 216 34.66 -10.70 9.72
C ASP A 216 35.10 -11.70 8.63
N SER A 217 35.12 -11.27 7.36
CA SER A 217 35.64 -12.08 6.26
C SER A 217 37.17 -12.22 6.25
N ARG A 218 37.91 -11.34 6.94
CA ARG A 218 39.35 -11.48 7.16
C ARG A 218 39.56 -12.39 8.37
N THR A 219 40.30 -13.48 8.20
CA THR A 219 40.48 -14.58 9.17
C THR A 219 41.26 -14.19 10.46
N GLY A 220 41.35 -12.89 10.79
CA GLY A 220 42.05 -12.34 11.95
C GLY A 220 41.15 -12.10 13.16
N PRO A 221 41.73 -11.79 14.33
CA PRO A 221 40.96 -11.39 15.51
C PRO A 221 40.13 -10.14 15.21
N HIS A 222 38.87 -10.13 15.65
CA HIS A 222 37.95 -9.01 15.45
C HIS A 222 38.57 -7.72 15.99
N SER A 223 38.64 -6.67 15.16
CA SER A 223 39.08 -5.37 15.64
C SER A 223 38.02 -4.78 16.58
N PRO A 224 38.34 -4.49 17.87
CA PRO A 224 37.39 -3.92 18.81
C PRO A 224 36.86 -2.55 18.36
N THR A 225 37.59 -1.85 17.48
CA THR A 225 37.19 -0.55 16.92
C THR A 225 35.96 -0.64 16.02
N THR A 226 35.81 -1.73 15.24
CA THR A 226 34.72 -1.88 14.28
C THR A 226 33.41 -2.22 14.99
N ASN A 227 33.48 -3.03 16.05
CA ASN A 227 32.34 -3.31 16.92
C ASN A 227 31.88 -2.04 17.66
N LEU A 228 32.82 -1.24 18.17
CA LEU A 228 32.50 0.04 18.81
C LEU A 228 31.77 1.01 17.87
N ARG A 229 32.26 1.20 16.63
CA ARG A 229 31.61 2.06 15.62
C ARG A 229 30.20 1.59 15.25
N LEU A 230 30.01 0.28 15.17
CA LEU A 230 28.71 -0.31 14.90
C LEU A 230 27.72 -0.04 16.04
N ASN A 231 28.14 -0.22 17.30
CA ASN A 231 27.31 0.10 18.46
C ASN A 231 27.01 1.61 18.56
N GLU A 232 28.00 2.46 18.32
CA GLU A 232 27.82 3.92 18.28
C GLU A 232 26.79 4.33 17.22
N ALA A 233 26.85 3.73 16.02
CA ALA A 233 25.87 3.98 14.97
C ALA A 233 24.46 3.51 15.36
N VAL A 234 24.34 2.38 16.07
CA VAL A 234 23.06 1.91 16.62
C VAL A 234 22.53 2.86 17.67
N ASP A 235 23.37 3.31 18.61
CA ASP A 235 22.96 4.22 19.68
C ASP A 235 22.51 5.59 19.14
N LEU A 236 23.21 6.12 18.13
CA LEU A 236 22.77 7.33 17.41
C LEU A 236 21.41 7.13 16.75
N LEU A 237 21.19 6.00 16.06
CA LEU A 237 19.91 5.68 15.45
C LEU A 237 18.80 5.51 16.49
N ARG A 238 19.11 4.91 17.64
CA ARG A 238 18.20 4.77 18.77
C ARG A 238 17.80 6.14 19.32
N GLY A 239 18.76 7.05 19.48
CA GLY A 239 18.50 8.45 19.85
C GLY A 239 17.52 9.14 18.91
N HIS A 240 17.73 9.05 17.59
CA HIS A 240 16.81 9.64 16.61
C HIS A 240 15.43 8.97 16.61
N SER A 241 15.36 7.65 16.71
CA SER A 241 14.08 6.92 16.73
C SER A 241 13.25 7.21 17.98
N LEU A 242 13.89 7.39 19.15
CA LEU A 242 13.22 7.85 20.36
C LEU A 242 12.68 9.27 20.21
N GLY A 243 13.49 10.21 19.68
CA GLY A 243 13.04 11.57 19.40
C GLY A 243 11.84 11.62 18.42
N LEU A 244 11.86 10.77 17.39
CA LEU A 244 10.74 10.63 16.44
C LEU A 244 9.48 10.05 17.11
N ALA A 245 9.63 9.08 18.01
CA ALA A 245 8.52 8.47 18.73
C ALA A 245 7.87 9.46 19.72
N GLU A 246 8.68 10.22 20.45
CA GLU A 246 8.22 11.25 21.38
C GLU A 246 7.49 12.37 20.64
N ALA A 247 8.05 12.87 19.53
CA ALA A 247 7.38 13.86 18.70
C ALA A 247 6.03 13.37 18.12
N ARG A 248 5.91 12.07 17.86
CA ARG A 248 4.64 11.47 17.42
C ARG A 248 3.59 11.46 18.53
N ASP A 249 4.00 11.14 19.74
CA ASP A 249 3.08 11.01 20.87
C ASP A 249 2.61 12.39 21.36
N LEU A 250 3.48 13.41 21.31
CA LEU A 250 3.12 14.81 21.55
C LEU A 250 2.13 15.38 20.52
N GLY A 251 2.18 14.92 19.26
CA GLY A 251 1.25 15.35 18.21
C GLY A 251 -0.12 14.66 18.23
N ARG A 252 -0.38 13.75 19.18
CA ARG A 252 -1.68 13.05 19.34
C ARG A 252 -2.51 13.54 20.52
N VAL A 253 -1.95 14.40 21.37
CA VAL A 253 -2.63 15.08 22.49
C VAL A 253 -3.27 16.37 21.98
#